data_AF-A0AAV5NCA8-F1
#
_entry.id   AF-A0AAV5NCA8-F1
#
_cell.length_a   1.000
_cell.length_b   1.000
_cell.length_c   1.000
_cell.angle_alpha   90.00
_cell.angle_beta   90.00
_cell.angle_gamma   90.00
#
_symmetry.space_group_name_H-M   'P 1'
#
loop_
_entity.id
_entity.type
_entity.pdbx_description
1 polymer ?
#
loop_
_entity_poly.entity_id
_entity_poly.type
_entity_poly.pdbx_seq_one_letter_code
_entity_poly.pdbx_strand_id
1 'polypeptide(L)' 'MTKAKRPPYGICDNKGRIVMRYATRQGANVAALSWAQCKRGPVSIKHGRKVIARATPHWPDHATLDEGFTPDLPL' A
#
# COMPACT_ATOMS: atom_id res chain seq x y z
N MET A 1 16.88 19.82 -17.35
CA MET A 1 16.37 19.51 -15.99
C MET A 1 15.55 18.25 -16.02
N THR A 2 16.15 17.09 -15.72
CA THR A 2 15.43 15.82 -15.60
C THR A 2 14.60 15.88 -14.32
N LYS A 3 13.28 16.13 -14.45
CA LYS A 3 12.36 15.98 -13.32
C LYS A 3 12.49 14.54 -12.84
N ALA A 4 13.12 14.31 -11.69
CA ALA A 4 13.19 12.99 -11.08
C ALA A 4 11.76 12.44 -11.00
N LYS A 5 11.46 11.39 -11.77
CA LYS A 5 10.12 10.79 -11.80
C LYS A 5 9.85 10.30 -10.38
N ARG A 6 8.81 10.87 -9.75
CA ARG A 6 8.38 10.41 -8.44
C ARG A 6 8.07 8.92 -8.54
N PRO A 7 8.50 8.10 -7.56
CA PRO A 7 8.24 6.69 -7.62
C PRO A 7 6.72 6.44 -7.70
N PRO A 8 6.29 5.56 -8.62
CA PRO A 8 4.87 5.45 -8.99
C PRO A 8 4.03 4.77 -7.90
N TYR A 9 4.65 3.94 -7.06
CA TYR A 9 3.98 3.23 -5.97
C TYR A 9 4.14 3.96 -4.64
N GLY A 10 3.13 3.87 -3.77
CA GLY A 10 3.25 4.37 -2.41
C GLY A 10 2.33 3.64 -1.44
N ILE A 11 2.76 3.50 -0.20
CA ILE A 11 1.97 2.93 0.90
C ILE A 11 1.31 4.07 1.68
N CYS A 12 0.11 3.82 2.21
CA CYS A 12 -0.67 4.82 2.93
C CYS A 12 -0.82 4.49 4.42
N ASP A 13 -0.90 5.52 5.25
CA ASP A 13 -1.40 5.38 6.63
C ASP A 13 -2.91 5.09 6.66
N ASN A 14 -3.43 4.88 7.88
CA ASN A 14 -4.86 4.68 8.14
C ASN A 14 -5.74 5.89 7.78
N LYS A 15 -5.15 7.06 7.53
CA LYS A 15 -5.82 8.28 7.06
C LYS A 15 -5.74 8.44 5.53
N GLY A 16 -5.19 7.45 4.83
CA GLY A 16 -5.06 7.44 3.36
C GLY A 16 -3.93 8.32 2.82
N ARG A 17 -3.05 8.84 3.67
CA ARG A 17 -1.91 9.69 3.29
C ARG A 17 -0.73 8.82 2.88
N ILE A 18 -0.07 9.16 1.78
CA ILE A 18 1.14 8.44 1.34
C ILE A 18 2.27 8.73 2.32
N VAL A 19 2.74 7.69 3.01
CA VAL A 19 3.83 7.78 4.00
C VAL A 19 5.18 7.40 3.40
N MET A 20 5.20 6.51 2.39
CA MET A 20 6.43 6.14 1.69
C MET A 20 6.15 5.79 0.22
N ARG A 21 7.15 6.01 -0.65
CA ARG A 21 7.07 5.78 -2.10
C ARG A 21 8.14 4.79 -2.55
N TYR A 22 7.78 3.95 -3.52
CA TYR A 22 8.62 2.88 -4.06
C TYR A 22 8.64 2.90 -5.57
N ALA A 23 9.81 2.58 -6.14
CA ALA A 23 9.99 2.49 -7.59
C ALA A 23 9.24 1.30 -8.19
N THR A 24 9.12 0.21 -7.42
CA THR A 24 8.53 -1.06 -7.84
C THR A 24 7.32 -1.43 -6.99
N ARG A 25 6.39 -2.19 -7.58
CA ARG A 25 5.24 -2.77 -6.87
C ARG A 25 5.69 -3.70 -5.75
N GLN A 26 6.68 -4.55 -6.02
CA GLN A 26 7.22 -5.50 -5.05
C GLN A 26 7.76 -4.80 -3.80
N GLY A 27 8.49 -3.68 -3.96
CA GLY A 27 8.97 -2.90 -2.82
C GLY A 27 7.84 -2.33 -1.96
N ALA A 28 6.77 -1.85 -2.60
CA ALA A 28 5.59 -1.37 -1.90
C ALA A 28 4.83 -2.51 -1.19
N ASN A 29 4.73 -3.68 -1.82
CA ASN A 29 4.08 -4.88 -1.27
C ASN A 29 4.78 -5.34 0.01
N VAL A 30 6.10 -5.52 -0.02
CA VAL A 30 6.89 -5.96 1.14
C VAL A 30 6.78 -4.96 2.28
N ALA A 31 6.90 -3.67 1.98
CA ALA A 31 6.79 -2.63 3.00
C ALA A 31 5.40 -2.55 3.61
N ALA A 32 4.34 -2.69 2.80
CA ALA A 32 2.97 -2.68 3.30
C ALA A 32 2.67 -3.86 4.22
N LEU A 33 3.14 -5.07 3.87
CA LEU A 33 3.02 -6.26 4.71
C LEU A 33 3.74 -6.09 6.05
N SER A 34 5.01 -5.69 6.01
CA SER A 34 5.80 -5.44 7.22
C SER A 34 5.16 -4.37 8.11
N TRP A 35 4.69 -3.27 7.51
CA TRP A 35 4.00 -2.22 8.25
C TRP A 35 2.70 -2.72 8.86
N ALA A 36 1.88 -3.45 8.10
CA ALA A 36 0.62 -4.00 8.57
C ALA A 36 0.82 -4.94 9.77
N GLN A 37 1.85 -5.79 9.70
CA GLN A 37 2.25 -6.69 10.78
C GLN A 37 2.70 -5.91 12.02
N CYS A 38 3.62 -4.95 11.88
CA CYS A 38 4.18 -4.20 13.01
C CYS A 38 3.16 -3.26 13.69
N LYS A 39 2.30 -2.61 12.92
CA LYS A 39 1.32 -1.63 13.44
C LYS A 39 -0.06 -2.22 13.71
N ARG A 40 -0.26 -3.51 13.41
CA ARG A 40 -1.55 -4.21 13.51
C ARG A 40 -2.71 -3.42 12.89
N GLY A 41 -2.44 -2.79 11.74
CA GLY A 41 -3.41 -2.01 11.00
C GLY A 41 -3.34 -2.25 9.48
N PRO A 42 -4.44 -2.10 8.75
CA PRO A 42 -4.45 -2.25 7.31
C PRO A 42 -3.66 -1.12 6.62
N VAL A 43 -2.91 -1.47 5.57
CA VAL A 43 -2.07 -0.54 4.80
C VAL A 43 -2.44 -0.61 3.33
N SER A 44 -2.86 0.52 2.76
CA SER A 44 -3.22 0.58 1.33
C SER A 44 -2.01 0.90 0.46
N ILE A 45 -1.89 0.21 -0.68
CA ILE A 45 -0.87 0.47 -1.70
C ILE A 45 -1.53 1.22 -2.86
N LYS A 46 -0.95 2.36 -3.22
CA LYS A 46 -1.38 3.20 -4.34
C LYS A 46 -0.40 3.13 -5.50
N HIS A 47 -0.93 3.17 -6.72
CA HIS A 47 -0.21 3.50 -7.94
C HIS A 47 -0.75 4.83 -8.46
N GLY A 48 0.03 5.90 -8.31
CA GLY A 48 -0.46 7.26 -8.55
C GLY A 48 -1.60 7.65 -7.59
N ARG A 49 -2.82 7.79 -8.13
CA ARG A 49 -4.04 8.13 -7.36
C ARG A 49 -4.92 6.91 -7.03
N LYS A 50 -4.66 5.75 -7.66
CA LYS A 50 -5.48 4.54 -7.53
C LYS A 50 -4.92 3.63 -6.43
N VAL A 51 -5.78 3.12 -5.55
CA VAL A 51 -5.43 2.00 -4.66
C VAL A 51 -5.43 0.72 -5.50
N ILE A 52 -4.33 -0.03 -5.44
CA ILE A 52 -4.13 -1.25 -6.25
C ILE A 52 -4.03 -2.51 -5.40
N ALA A 53 -3.78 -2.38 -4.11
CA ALA A 53 -3.72 -3.49 -3.18
C ALA A 53 -3.88 -2.97 -1.74
N ARG A 54 -4.21 -3.85 -0.82
CA ARG A 54 -4.28 -3.55 0.61
C ARG A 54 -3.64 -4.68 1.41
N ALA A 55 -2.62 -4.36 2.20
CA ALA A 55 -2.08 -5.28 3.18
C ALA A 55 -2.99 -5.26 4.42
N THR A 56 -3.49 -6.42 4.83
CA THR A 56 -4.34 -6.58 6.00
C THR A 56 -3.64 -7.49 7.01
N PRO A 57 -3.47 -7.06 8.27
CA PRO A 57 -2.93 -7.92 9.31
C PRO A 57 -3.98 -8.96 9.72
N HIS A 58 -3.52 -10.18 9.93
CA HIS A 58 -4.24 -11.32 10.47
C HIS A 58 -3.56 -11.78 11.76
N TRP A 59 -4.37 -12.13 12.75
CA TRP A 59 -3.87 -12.78 13.95
C TRP A 59 -3.35 -14.20 13.63
N PRO A 60 -2.25 -14.67 14.26
CA PRO A 60 -1.49 -14.01 15.32
C PRO A 60 -0.39 -13.05 14.86
N ASP A 61 0.25 -13.27 13.70
CA ASP A 61 1.40 -12.47 13.26
C ASP A 61 1.59 -12.51 11.74
N HIS A 62 0.50 -12.64 10.98
CA HIS A 62 0.57 -12.66 9.53
C HIS A 62 -0.02 -11.39 8.94
N ALA A 63 0.44 -10.99 7.77
CA ALA A 63 -0.28 -10.04 6.93
C ALA A 63 -0.48 -10.67 5.56
N THR A 64 -1.62 -10.39 4.94
CA THR A 64 -1.91 -10.83 3.57
C THR A 64 -2.06 -9.60 2.69
N LEU A 65 -1.71 -9.75 1.42
CA LEU A 65 -1.97 -8.75 0.40
C LEU A 65 -3.26 -9.10 -0.31
N ASP A 66 -4.25 -8.25 -0.15
CA ASP A 66 -5.43 -8.25 -0.99
C ASP A 66 -5.12 -7.40 -2.23
N GLU A 67 -4.66 -8.06 -3.30
CA GLU A 67 -4.39 -7.43 -4.60
C GLU A 67 -5.67 -7.20 -5.42
N GLY A 68 -6.80 -7.70 -4.91
CA GLY A 68 -8.14 -7.54 -5.46
C GLY A 68 -8.93 -6.38 -4.86
N PHE A 69 -8.32 -5.58 -3.96
CA PHE A 69 -8.96 -4.44 -3.30
C PHE A 69 -9.22 -3.33 -4.32
N THR A 70 -10.22 -3.58 -5.15
CA THR A 70 -10.98 -2.58 -5.85
C THR A 70 -11.89 -2.01 -4.76
N PRO A 71 -11.67 -0.78 -4.27
CA PRO A 71 -12.73 -0.12 -3.54
C PRO A 71 -13.90 -0.08 -4.52
N ASP A 72 -14.90 -0.91 -4.26
CA ASP A 72 -16.14 -0.90 -5.01
C ASP A 72 -16.75 0.50 -4.78
N LEU A 73 -16.63 1.38 -5.78
CA LEU A 73 -17.26 2.69 -5.83
C LEU A 73 -17.40 3.13 -7.29
N PRO A 74 -18.54 3.70 -7.73
CA PRO A 74 -19.92 3.40 -7.32
C PRO A 74 -20.85 3.23 -8.57
N LEU A 75 -22.15 2.99 -8.36
CA LEU A 75 -23.18 3.67 -9.14
C LEU A 75 -23.89 4.66 -8.22
#